data_AF-A0A4V6J1V7-F1
#
_entry.id   AF-A0A4V6J1V7-F1
#
_cell.length_a   1.000
_cell.length_b   1.000
_cell.length_c   1.000
_cell.angle_alpha   90.00
_cell.angle_beta   90.00
_cell.angle_gamma   90.00
#
_symmetry.space_group_name_H-M   'P 1'
#
loop_
_entity.id
_entity.type
_entity.pdbx_description
1 polymer ?
#
loop_
_entity_poly.entity_id
_entity_poly.type
_entity_poly.pdbx_seq_one_letter_code
_entity_poly.pdbx_strand_id
1 'polypeptide(L)'
;MHDLTNEGLAFGHELAQSLRNMHSATSDSLEDDGFLFQLYLPEGENVTVFERADALAGWVNHFLLGLGVTQPKLDKVKDETGEAIDDLRNIAQLGYDEDEDQKSWRCR
;
A
#
# COMPACT_ATOMS: atom_id res chain seq x y z
N MET A 1 8.36 -3.38 -15.57
CA MET A 1 8.90 -3.17 -14.21
C MET A 1 9.66 -1.84 -14.13
N HIS A 2 10.65 -1.59 -14.98
CA HIS A 2 11.33 -0.28 -15.01
C HIS A 2 10.45 0.88 -15.47
N ASP A 3 9.50 0.68 -16.40
CA ASP A 3 8.57 1.76 -16.80
C ASP A 3 7.62 2.22 -15.68
N LEU A 4 7.52 1.48 -14.58
CA LEU A 4 6.65 1.80 -13.44
C LEU A 4 7.44 2.29 -12.21
N THR A 5 8.77 2.29 -12.27
CA THR A 5 9.64 2.66 -11.14
C THR A 5 10.84 3.45 -11.66
N ASN A 6 11.10 4.64 -11.09
CA ASN A 6 12.25 5.49 -11.44
C ASN A 6 12.28 5.97 -12.91
N GLU A 7 11.15 6.44 -13.44
CA GLU A 7 11.03 7.03 -14.79
C GLU A 7 11.61 6.16 -15.93
N GLY A 8 11.65 4.84 -15.78
CA GLY A 8 12.25 3.93 -16.77
C GLY A 8 13.77 3.77 -16.66
N LEU A 9 14.44 4.47 -15.73
CA LEU A 9 15.88 4.39 -15.51
C LEU A 9 16.23 3.25 -14.54
N ALA A 10 17.35 2.58 -14.80
CA ALA A 10 17.89 1.60 -13.88
C ALA A 10 18.31 2.27 -12.55
N PHE A 11 17.91 1.69 -11.43
CA PHE A 11 18.38 2.11 -10.12
C PHE A 11 19.89 1.90 -9.97
N GLY A 12 20.56 2.77 -9.20
CA GLY A 12 21.94 2.53 -8.78
C GLY A 12 22.09 1.18 -8.09
N HIS A 13 23.27 0.55 -8.21
CA HIS A 13 23.49 -0.83 -7.77
C HIS A 13 23.08 -1.09 -6.31
N GLU A 14 23.43 -0.17 -5.39
CA GLU A 14 23.10 -0.28 -3.96
C GLU A 14 21.59 -0.22 -3.71
N LEU A 15 20.89 0.76 -4.31
CA LEU A 15 19.44 0.88 -4.18
C LEU A 15 18.73 -0.34 -4.78
N ALA A 16 19.17 -0.81 -5.94
CA ALA A 16 18.64 -2.02 -6.56
C ALA A 16 18.81 -3.25 -5.66
N GLN A 17 19.94 -3.36 -4.94
CA GLN A 17 20.16 -4.46 -4.01
C GLN A 17 19.27 -4.36 -2.77
N SER A 18 19.12 -3.16 -2.20
CA SER A 18 18.20 -2.92 -1.08
C SER A 18 16.75 -3.27 -1.44
N LEU A 19 16.30 -2.88 -2.64
CA LEU A 19 14.97 -3.23 -3.15
C LEU A 19 14.80 -4.74 -3.34
N ARG A 20 15.82 -5.44 -3.85
CA ARG A 20 15.80 -6.91 -3.95
C ARG A 20 15.68 -7.58 -2.59
N ASN A 21 16.44 -7.11 -1.61
CA ASN A 21 16.39 -7.65 -0.25
C ASN A 21 15.02 -7.43 0.39
N MET A 22 14.45 -6.23 0.24
CA MET A 22 13.11 -5.91 0.73
C MET A 22 12.04 -6.79 0.06
N HIS A 23 12.11 -6.94 -1.26
CA HIS A 23 11.20 -7.83 -1.99
C HIS A 23 11.30 -9.28 -1.51
N SER A 24 12.52 -9.81 -1.31
CA SER A 24 12.71 -11.17 -0.79
C SER A 24 12.09 -11.33 0.59
N ALA A 25 12.39 -10.42 1.52
CA ALA A 25 11.85 -10.47 2.88
C ALA A 25 10.31 -10.40 2.90
N THR A 26 9.71 -9.58 2.04
CA THR A 26 8.25 -9.51 1.90
C THR A 26 7.67 -10.80 1.34
N SER A 27 8.31 -11.40 0.32
CA SER A 27 7.88 -12.68 -0.26
C SER A 27 7.92 -13.79 0.79
N ASP A 28 9.04 -13.91 1.51
CA ASP A 28 9.23 -14.92 2.55
C ASP A 28 8.18 -14.76 3.66
N SER A 29 7.86 -13.52 4.05
CA SER A 29 6.86 -13.23 5.09
C SER A 29 5.41 -13.48 4.65
N LEU A 30 5.13 -13.42 3.34
CA LEU A 30 3.81 -13.72 2.77
C LEU A 30 3.59 -15.23 2.61
N GLU A 31 4.66 -16.00 2.39
CA GLU A 31 4.62 -17.47 2.29
C GLU A 31 4.62 -18.16 3.66
N ASP A 32 4.96 -17.43 4.72
CA ASP A 32 5.02 -17.97 6.09
C ASP A 32 3.62 -18.18 6.70
N ASP A 33 3.39 -19.38 7.24
CA ASP A 33 2.13 -19.78 7.88
C ASP A 33 1.83 -19.03 9.19
N GLY A 34 2.81 -18.31 9.74
CA GLY A 34 2.72 -17.53 10.96
C GLY A 34 2.10 -16.14 10.78
N PHE A 35 1.67 -15.76 9.57
CA PHE A 35 1.13 -14.43 9.26
C PHE A 35 2.10 -13.29 9.64
N LEU A 36 3.38 -13.46 9.31
CA LEU A 36 4.44 -12.53 9.69
C LEU A 36 4.49 -11.26 8.81
N PHE A 37 3.75 -11.23 7.71
CA PHE A 37 3.69 -10.06 6.85
C PHE A 37 3.19 -8.81 7.60
N GLN A 38 3.99 -7.75 7.57
CA GLN A 38 3.66 -6.45 8.12
C GLN A 38 3.79 -5.36 7.06
N LEU A 39 2.88 -4.39 7.13
CA LEU A 39 2.92 -3.22 6.27
C LEU A 39 4.08 -2.32 6.69
N TYR A 40 4.87 -1.88 5.72
CA TYR A 40 5.91 -0.89 5.95
C TYR A 40 5.30 0.51 6.03
N LEU A 41 4.88 0.89 7.23
CA LEU A 41 4.25 2.18 7.54
C LEU A 41 5.19 3.04 8.41
N PRO A 42 4.99 4.38 8.43
CA PRO A 42 5.70 5.25 9.35
C PRO A 42 5.42 4.88 10.82
N GLU A 43 6.48 4.80 11.61
CA GLU A 43 6.43 4.48 13.04
C GLU A 43 7.22 5.50 13.87
N GLY A 44 6.91 5.57 15.17
CA GLY A 44 7.56 6.47 16.13
C GLY A 44 6.57 7.38 16.83
N GLU A 45 7.02 7.98 17.95
CA GLU A 45 6.17 8.83 18.81
C GLU A 45 5.75 10.15 18.14
N ASN A 46 6.48 10.57 17.10
CA ASN A 46 6.20 11.80 16.36
C ASN A 46 5.28 11.60 15.15
N VAL A 47 4.90 10.36 14.83
CA VAL A 47 4.00 10.05 13.73
C VAL A 47 2.56 10.12 14.23
N THR A 48 1.79 11.05 13.68
CA THR A 48 0.37 11.19 14.00
C THR A 48 -0.45 10.04 13.42
N VAL A 49 -1.66 9.85 13.96
CA VAL A 49 -2.61 8.87 13.40
C VAL A 49 -3.01 9.21 11.97
N PHE A 50 -3.07 10.49 11.63
CA PHE A 50 -3.43 10.98 10.29
C PHE A 50 -2.33 10.67 9.27
N GLU A 51 -1.07 10.98 9.60
CA GLU A 51 0.08 10.60 8.75
C GLU A 51 0.15 9.09 8.51
N ARG A 52 -0.19 8.29 9.53
CA ARG A 52 -0.26 6.83 9.38
C ARG A 52 -1.43 6.39 8.50
N ALA A 53 -2.59 7.05 8.60
CA ALA A 53 -3.75 6.79 7.76
C ALA A 53 -3.47 7.12 6.29
N ASP A 54 -2.84 8.26 6.01
CA ASP A 54 -2.43 8.65 4.65
C ASP A 54 -1.38 7.69 4.09
N ALA A 55 -0.40 7.28 4.89
CA ALA A 55 0.57 6.27 4.48
C ALA A 55 -0.08 4.93 4.17
N LEU A 56 -1.11 4.53 4.94
CA LEU A 56 -1.89 3.32 4.68
C LEU A 56 -2.68 3.44 3.36
N ALA A 57 -3.40 4.54 3.15
CA ALA A 57 -4.14 4.79 1.91
C ALA A 57 -3.18 4.77 0.69
N GLY A 58 -2.03 5.42 0.83
CA GLY A 58 -0.96 5.40 -0.15
C GLY A 58 -0.42 3.99 -0.43
N TRP A 59 -0.17 3.20 0.62
CA TRP A 59 0.28 1.81 0.47
C TRP A 59 -0.75 0.96 -0.28
N VAL A 60 -2.03 1.05 0.10
CA VAL A 60 -3.12 0.30 -0.54
C VAL A 60 -3.28 0.69 -2.00
N ASN A 61 -3.16 1.98 -2.33
CA ASN A 61 -3.20 2.44 -3.72
C ASN A 61 -2.08 1.80 -4.56
N HIS A 62 -0.84 1.78 -4.08
CA HIS A 62 0.28 1.16 -4.79
C HIS A 62 0.16 -0.37 -4.87
N PHE A 63 -0.38 -1.01 -3.84
CA PHE A 63 -0.68 -2.44 -3.86
C PHE A 63 -1.71 -2.79 -4.95
N LEU A 64 -2.82 -2.05 -5.02
CA LEU A 64 -3.85 -2.23 -6.06
C LEU A 64 -3.31 -1.96 -7.46
N LEU A 65 -2.42 -0.96 -7.63
CA LEU A 65 -1.75 -0.71 -8.91
C LEU A 65 -0.90 -1.91 -9.34
N GLY A 66 -0.08 -2.46 -8.45
CA GLY A 66 0.73 -3.66 -8.71
C GLY A 66 -0.14 -4.88 -9.03
N LEU A 67 -1.25 -5.04 -8.32
CA LEU A 67 -2.21 -6.11 -8.56
C LEU A 67 -2.91 -5.96 -9.91
N GLY A 68 -3.31 -4.74 -10.30
CA GLY A 68 -3.91 -4.47 -11.60
C GLY A 68 -2.96 -4.70 -12.78
N VAL A 69 -1.66 -4.44 -12.59
CA VAL A 69 -0.63 -4.74 -13.60
C VAL A 69 -0.40 -6.25 -13.75
N THR A 70 -0.43 -6.99 -12.65
CA THR A 70 -0.17 -8.45 -12.65
C THR A 70 -1.40 -9.29 -12.98
N GLN A 71 -2.61 -8.78 -12.70
CA GLN A 71 -3.89 -9.45 -12.93
C GLN A 71 -4.80 -8.57 -13.82
N PRO A 72 -4.72 -8.68 -15.16
CA PRO A 72 -5.49 -7.84 -16.08
C PRO A 72 -7.01 -8.02 -16.03
N LYS A 73 -7.51 -9.00 -15.27
CA LYS A 73 -8.94 -9.29 -15.08
C LYS A 73 -9.36 -9.10 -13.62
N LEU A 74 -8.70 -8.21 -12.89
CA LEU A 74 -9.00 -7.91 -11.50
C LEU A 74 -10.45 -7.45 -11.30
N ASP A 75 -11.03 -6.80 -12.30
CA ASP A 75 -12.44 -6.39 -12.39
C ASP A 75 -13.43 -7.57 -12.48
N LYS A 76 -12.94 -8.78 -12.78
CA LYS A 76 -13.76 -9.99 -12.93
C LYS A 76 -13.62 -10.95 -11.77
N VAL A 77 -12.79 -10.62 -10.78
CA VAL A 77 -12.70 -11.37 -9.53
C VAL A 77 -14.01 -11.16 -8.77
N LYS A 78 -14.64 -12.25 -8.38
CA LYS A 78 -15.92 -12.26 -7.66
C LYS A 78 -15.73 -12.90 -6.29
N ASP A 79 -16.81 -12.92 -5.52
CA ASP A 79 -16.86 -13.52 -4.17
C ASP A 79 -16.01 -12.73 -3.16
N GLU A 80 -15.55 -13.39 -2.10
CA GLU A 80 -14.84 -12.75 -0.97
C GLU A 80 -13.61 -11.96 -1.41
N THR A 81 -12.91 -12.39 -2.46
CA THR A 81 -11.75 -11.66 -2.99
C THR A 81 -12.15 -10.37 -3.71
N GLY A 82 -13.31 -10.35 -4.36
CA GLY A 82 -13.84 -9.13 -5.00
C GLY A 82 -14.24 -8.08 -3.96
N GLU A 83 -14.91 -8.50 -2.89
CA GLU A 83 -15.28 -7.64 -1.76
C GLU A 83 -14.03 -7.08 -1.07
N ALA A 84 -13.01 -7.91 -0.82
CA ALA A 84 -11.75 -7.45 -0.24
C ALA A 84 -11.04 -6.39 -1.12
N ILE A 85 -11.09 -6.54 -2.45
CA ILE A 85 -10.55 -5.54 -3.37
C ILE A 85 -11.34 -4.24 -3.29
N ASP A 86 -12.67 -4.31 -3.21
CA ASP A 86 -13.52 -3.12 -3.09
C ASP A 86 -13.33 -2.41 -1.74
N ASP A 87 -13.15 -3.16 -0.65
CA ASP A 87 -12.78 -2.60 0.65
C ASP A 87 -11.42 -1.90 0.62
N LEU A 88 -10.42 -2.51 -0.04
CA LEU A 88 -9.12 -1.87 -0.25
C LEU A 88 -9.24 -0.59 -1.10
N ARG A 89 -10.12 -0.56 -2.10
CA ARG A 89 -10.39 0.68 -2.87
C ARG A 89 -11.00 1.78 -2.00
N ASN A 90 -11.91 1.42 -1.11
CA ASN A 90 -12.47 2.37 -0.15
C ASN A 90 -11.39 2.92 0.79
N ILE A 91 -10.46 2.08 1.25
CA ILE A 91 -9.31 2.50 2.07
C ILE A 91 -8.36 3.42 1.29
N ALA A 92 -8.08 3.13 0.01
CA ALA A 92 -7.25 3.99 -0.82
C ALA A 92 -7.87 5.38 -1.06
N GLN A 93 -9.18 5.52 -0.91
CA GLN A 93 -9.92 6.78 -1.01
C GLN A 93 -10.03 7.52 0.32
N LEU A 94 -9.53 6.95 1.43
CA LEU A 94 -9.32 7.68 2.69
C LEU A 94 -8.13 8.63 2.52
N GLY A 95 -8.26 9.64 1.66
CA GLY A 95 -7.41 10.81 1.72
C GLY A 95 -7.93 11.68 2.85
N TYR A 96 -7.27 11.68 3.99
CA TYR A 96 -7.61 12.61 5.08
C TYR A 96 -7.19 14.02 4.63
N ASP A 97 -8.16 14.91 4.45
CA ASP A 97 -7.85 16.32 4.22
C ASP A 97 -7.78 17.00 5.60
N GLU A 98 -6.56 17.27 6.07
CA GLU A 98 -6.28 17.89 7.37
C GLU A 98 -7.07 19.21 7.57
N ASP A 99 -7.39 19.91 6.49
CA ASP A 99 -8.08 21.20 6.48
C ASP A 99 -9.62 21.09 6.45
N GLU A 100 -10.20 20.02 5.89
CA GLU A 100 -11.66 19.84 5.82
C GLU A 100 -12.22 19.07 7.04
N ASP A 101 -11.50 18.08 7.55
CA ASP A 101 -12.09 17.07 8.46
C ASP A 101 -11.98 17.38 9.96
N GLN A 102 -11.18 18.37 10.35
CA GLN A 102 -11.12 18.84 11.75
C GLN A 102 -12.46 19.45 12.24
N LYS A 103 -13.37 19.78 11.32
CA LYS A 103 -14.72 20.29 11.61
C LYS A 103 -15.79 19.18 11.72
N SER A 104 -15.58 18.02 11.13
CA SER A 104 -16.61 16.97 11.07
C SER A 104 -16.75 16.20 12.39
N TRP A 105 -15.65 16.07 13.14
CA TRP A 105 -15.62 15.33 14.42
C TRP A 105 -15.85 16.20 15.67
N ARG A 106 -16.11 17.51 15.50
CA ARG A 106 -16.73 18.35 16.54
C ARG A 106 -18.24 18.36 16.31
N CYS A 107 -18.93 17.51 17.06
CA CYS A 107 -20.38 17.33 17.16
C CYS A 107 -21.04 16.45 16.07
N ARG A 108 -21.15 15.15 16.37
CA ARG A 108 -22.46 14.59 16.70
C ARG A 108 -22.35 13.47 17.74
#